data_AF-A0AAW0AS52-F1
#
_entry.id   AF-A0AAW0AS52-F1
#
_cell.length_a   1.000
_cell.length_b   1.000
_cell.length_c   1.000
_cell.angle_alpha   90.00
_cell.angle_beta   90.00
_cell.angle_gamma   90.00
#
_symmetry.space_group_name_H-M   'P 1'
#
loop_
_entity.id
_entity.type
_entity.pdbx_description
1 polymer ?
#
loop_
_entity_poly.entity_id
_entity_poly.type
_entity_poly.pdbx_seq_one_letter_code
_entity_poly.pdbx_strand_id
1 'polypeptide(L)'
;MLQAPHISTSRLTASVKRSRLHRYRDMLREPIAEFLGVAILVIFGCGVNCSVLLSSAPGISSYPKGDYLAGCFGWAIGLCLGVWVAGGVSPAHINPAVTLAMATWRGFAWRKVPVFIFAQLLGGFVGAALVYGTYFHAIDTFEGGVGIRTLRTAGLFSAYSIGYMTNISFAMNPARDFGPRLLTAAVGYPGTVFSFRHQYWLWNGIIAPIVGAQLAVALYDIFLCQEEDSLVLKKL
;
A
#
# COMPACT_ATOMS: atom_id res chain seq x y z
N MET A 1 -54.85 -0.17 28.61
CA MET A 1 -53.52 -0.75 28.89
C MET A 1 -53.60 -2.24 28.59
N LEU A 2 -53.09 -2.69 27.45
CA LEU A 2 -52.99 -4.12 27.09
C LEU A 2 -51.52 -4.54 27.28
N GLN A 3 -51.25 -5.45 28.21
CA GLN A 3 -49.92 -6.05 28.37
C GLN A 3 -49.71 -7.10 27.28
N ALA A 4 -48.65 -6.96 26.49
CA ALA A 4 -48.20 -7.99 25.57
C ALA A 4 -47.55 -9.16 26.33
N PRO A 5 -47.74 -10.42 25.89
CA PRO A 5 -47.19 -11.58 26.57
C PRO A 5 -45.66 -11.67 26.47
N HIS A 6 -45.03 -12.04 27.58
CA HIS A 6 -43.59 -12.16 27.75
C HIS A 6 -43.07 -13.42 27.01
N ILE A 7 -42.49 -13.25 25.82
CA ILE A 7 -41.85 -14.35 25.08
C ILE A 7 -40.49 -14.65 25.75
N SER A 8 -40.35 -15.84 26.33
CA SER A 8 -39.08 -16.34 26.89
C SER A 8 -38.05 -16.54 25.78
N THR A 9 -36.98 -15.74 25.81
CA THR A 9 -35.84 -15.75 24.84
C THR A 9 -34.89 -16.95 25.01
N SER A 10 -35.31 -18.02 25.68
CA SER A 10 -34.43 -19.13 26.09
C SER A 10 -34.18 -20.23 25.03
N ARG A 11 -34.62 -20.07 23.77
CA ARG A 11 -34.53 -21.13 22.74
C ARG A 11 -33.88 -20.75 21.41
N LEU A 12 -32.77 -20.01 21.40
CA LEU A 12 -32.03 -19.73 20.15
C LEU A 12 -30.50 -19.81 20.29
N THR A 13 -29.96 -20.84 20.93
CA THR A 13 -28.53 -21.18 20.86
C THR A 13 -28.30 -22.58 20.27
N ALA A 14 -28.93 -22.87 19.13
CA ALA A 14 -28.41 -23.91 18.26
C ALA A 14 -27.07 -23.41 17.69
N SER A 15 -25.95 -23.96 18.17
CA SER A 15 -24.62 -23.75 17.62
C SER A 15 -24.59 -24.26 16.17
N VAL A 16 -24.86 -23.37 15.22
CA VAL A 16 -24.76 -23.67 13.79
C VAL A 16 -23.30 -24.01 13.50
N LYS A 17 -23.03 -25.27 13.19
CA LYS A 17 -21.69 -25.76 12.83
C LYS A 17 -21.25 -25.03 11.56
N ARG A 18 -20.46 -23.96 11.70
CA ARG A 18 -19.99 -23.16 10.54
C ARG A 18 -19.25 -24.06 9.56
N SER A 19 -19.63 -24.01 8.28
CA SER A 19 -18.96 -24.79 7.23
C SER A 19 -17.51 -24.34 7.05
N ARG A 20 -16.66 -25.21 6.48
CA ARG A 20 -15.23 -24.92 6.24
C ARG A 20 -15.04 -23.63 5.43
N LEU A 21 -15.92 -23.37 4.47
CA LEU A 21 -15.91 -22.16 3.64
C LEU A 21 -16.05 -20.88 4.46
N HIS A 22 -16.92 -20.86 5.47
CA HIS A 22 -17.08 -19.71 6.36
C HIS A 22 -15.80 -19.43 7.14
N ARG A 23 -15.13 -20.48 7.63
CA ARG A 23 -13.88 -20.35 8.37
C ARG A 23 -12.76 -19.77 7.50
N TYR A 24 -12.58 -20.27 6.27
CA TYR A 24 -11.59 -19.72 5.34
C TYR A 24 -11.90 -18.28 4.96
N ARG A 25 -13.18 -17.96 4.70
CA ARG A 25 -13.61 -16.59 4.44
C ARG A 25 -13.23 -15.69 5.61
N ASP A 26 -13.56 -16.08 6.83
CA ASP A 26 -13.28 -15.28 8.02
C ASP A 26 -11.78 -15.04 8.23
N MET A 27 -10.92 -16.03 7.92
CA MET A 27 -9.46 -15.91 7.98
C MET A 27 -8.86 -15.01 6.88
N LEU A 28 -9.44 -15.02 5.68
CA LEU A 28 -8.91 -14.31 4.52
C LEU A 28 -9.48 -12.90 4.33
N ARG A 29 -10.57 -12.55 5.03
CA ARG A 29 -11.21 -11.24 4.90
C ARG A 29 -10.25 -10.07 5.07
N GLU A 30 -9.48 -10.05 6.15
CA GLU A 30 -8.58 -8.93 6.42
C GLU A 30 -7.38 -8.90 5.45
N PRO A 31 -6.68 -10.02 5.19
CA PRO A 31 -5.64 -10.03 4.16
C PRO A 31 -6.13 -9.61 2.78
N ILE A 32 -7.34 -10.02 2.36
CA ILE A 32 -7.92 -9.59 1.08
C ILE A 32 -8.19 -8.08 1.09
N ALA A 33 -8.70 -7.53 2.19
CA ALA A 33 -8.93 -6.10 2.33
C ALA A 33 -7.63 -5.29 2.24
N GLU A 34 -6.56 -5.76 2.89
CA GLU A 34 -5.22 -5.17 2.80
C GLU A 34 -4.62 -5.25 1.39
N PHE A 35 -4.77 -6.41 0.72
CA PHE A 35 -4.38 -6.60 -0.68
C PHE A 35 -5.10 -5.60 -1.60
N LEU A 36 -6.43 -5.49 -1.49
CA LEU A 36 -7.23 -4.59 -2.32
C LEU A 36 -6.91 -3.12 -2.04
N GLY A 37 -6.73 -2.77 -0.77
CA GLY A 37 -6.36 -1.41 -0.36
C GLY A 37 -5.03 -0.96 -0.99
N VAL A 38 -4.00 -1.82 -0.94
CA VAL A 38 -2.71 -1.52 -1.60
C VAL A 38 -2.82 -1.54 -3.12
N ALA A 39 -3.57 -2.48 -3.70
CA ALA A 39 -3.77 -2.52 -5.15
C ALA A 39 -4.42 -1.23 -5.66
N ILE A 40 -5.44 -0.71 -4.98
CA ILE A 40 -6.09 0.57 -5.33
C ILE A 40 -5.11 1.74 -5.20
N LEU A 41 -4.38 1.82 -4.09
CA LEU A 41 -3.34 2.84 -3.88
C LEU A 41 -2.35 2.86 -5.06
N VAL A 42 -1.86 1.69 -5.47
CA VAL A 42 -0.88 1.57 -6.56
C VAL A 42 -1.51 1.82 -7.92
N ILE A 43 -2.74 1.38 -8.19
CA ILE A 43 -3.43 1.62 -9.47
C ILE A 43 -3.58 3.12 -9.71
N PHE A 44 -4.07 3.87 -8.73
CA PHE A 44 -4.26 5.31 -8.87
C PHE A 44 -2.91 6.04 -8.93
N GLY A 45 -1.99 5.70 -8.04
CA GLY A 45 -0.69 6.37 -7.97
C GLY A 45 0.20 6.10 -9.19
N CYS A 46 0.41 4.83 -9.56
CA CYS A 46 1.19 4.50 -10.75
C CYS A 46 0.44 4.87 -12.04
N GLY A 47 -0.89 4.78 -12.04
CA GLY A 47 -1.72 5.21 -13.16
C GLY A 47 -1.55 6.70 -13.47
N VAL A 48 -1.59 7.57 -12.44
CA VAL A 48 -1.38 9.00 -12.65
C VAL A 48 0.06 9.32 -13.06
N ASN A 49 1.05 8.59 -12.52
CA ASN A 49 2.43 8.74 -12.97
C ASN A 49 2.55 8.43 -14.48
N CYS A 50 1.96 7.31 -14.92
CA CYS A 50 1.98 6.90 -16.32
C CYS A 50 1.25 7.91 -17.20
N SER A 51 0.05 8.36 -16.80
CA SER A 51 -0.73 9.30 -17.60
C SER A 51 0.00 10.63 -17.78
N VAL A 52 0.57 11.19 -16.71
CA VAL A 52 1.27 12.49 -16.75
C VAL A 52 2.58 12.39 -17.55
N LEU A 53 3.44 11.41 -17.26
CA LEU A 53 4.74 11.33 -17.93
C LEU A 53 4.61 10.91 -19.39
N LEU A 54 3.87 9.84 -19.68
CA LEU A 54 3.85 9.27 -21.04
C LEU A 54 3.14 10.22 -22.01
N SER A 55 2.09 10.92 -21.58
CA SER A 55 1.39 11.89 -22.44
C SER A 55 2.20 13.15 -22.75
N SER A 56 3.31 13.40 -22.03
CA SER A 56 4.21 14.50 -22.35
C SER A 56 5.03 14.27 -23.63
N ALA A 57 5.13 13.02 -24.08
CA ALA A 57 5.82 12.68 -25.32
C ALA A 57 4.90 12.90 -26.54
N PRO A 58 5.35 13.66 -27.57
CA PRO A 58 4.54 13.93 -28.77
C PRO A 58 4.09 12.69 -29.54
N GLY A 59 4.83 11.58 -29.44
CA GLY A 59 4.48 10.30 -30.07
C GLY A 59 3.34 9.53 -29.38
N ILE A 60 2.85 10.00 -28.23
CA ILE A 60 1.82 9.32 -27.43
C ILE A 60 0.55 10.15 -27.32
N SER A 61 0.68 11.47 -27.16
CA SER A 61 -0.46 12.39 -27.07
C SER A 61 -0.10 13.72 -27.75
N SER A 62 -1.10 14.37 -28.36
CA SER A 62 -0.94 15.68 -28.97
C SER A 62 -0.68 16.80 -27.94
N TYR A 63 -1.03 16.56 -26.68
CA TYR A 63 -0.75 17.48 -25.56
C TYR A 63 -0.64 16.73 -24.22
N PRO A 64 0.10 17.24 -23.23
CA PRO A 64 0.25 16.61 -21.91
C PRO A 64 -1.08 16.48 -21.16
N LYS A 65 -1.23 15.39 -20.39
CA LYS A 65 -2.41 15.05 -19.60
C LYS A 65 -2.05 15.08 -18.11
N GLY A 66 -2.10 16.28 -17.54
CA GLY A 66 -1.83 16.54 -16.13
C GLY A 66 -0.41 17.00 -15.85
N ASP A 67 -0.14 17.25 -14.58
CA ASP A 67 1.07 17.86 -14.06
C ASP A 67 1.40 17.28 -12.67
N TYR A 68 2.32 17.94 -11.95
CA TYR A 68 2.68 17.53 -10.60
C TYR A 68 1.48 17.52 -9.63
N LEU A 69 0.54 18.47 -9.77
CA LEU A 69 -0.65 18.54 -8.94
C LEU A 69 -1.58 17.35 -9.20
N ALA A 70 -1.77 16.96 -10.46
CA ALA A 70 -2.47 15.73 -10.80
C ALA A 70 -1.84 14.52 -10.12
N GLY A 71 -0.50 14.43 -10.13
CA GLY A 71 0.27 13.41 -9.41
C GLY A 71 -0.08 13.38 -7.91
N CYS A 72 0.02 14.53 -7.23
CA CYS A 72 -0.33 14.67 -5.81
C CYS A 72 -1.76 14.17 -5.52
N PHE A 73 -2.75 14.60 -6.30
CA PHE A 73 -4.14 14.17 -6.13
C PHE A 73 -4.35 12.68 -6.42
N GLY A 74 -3.74 12.14 -7.48
CA GLY A 74 -3.87 10.72 -7.81
C GLY A 74 -3.35 9.82 -6.69
N TRP A 75 -2.19 10.15 -6.10
CA TRP A 75 -1.66 9.44 -4.94
C TRP A 75 -2.54 9.62 -3.69
N ALA A 76 -3.00 10.84 -3.41
CA ALA A 76 -3.85 11.12 -2.24
C ALA A 76 -5.21 10.40 -2.33
N ILE A 77 -5.87 10.47 -3.48
CA ILE A 77 -7.15 9.79 -3.73
C ILE A 77 -6.97 8.27 -3.68
N GLY A 78 -5.91 7.74 -4.30
CA GLY A 78 -5.58 6.32 -4.22
C GLY A 78 -5.42 5.83 -2.79
N LEU A 79 -4.72 6.60 -1.95
CA LEU A 79 -4.58 6.29 -0.52
C LEU A 79 -5.93 6.33 0.19
N CYS A 80 -6.71 7.40 0.04
CA CYS A 80 -8.02 7.54 0.67
C CYS A 80 -8.98 6.41 0.29
N LEU A 81 -9.07 6.08 -0.99
CA LEU A 81 -9.92 4.98 -1.47
C LEU A 81 -9.41 3.63 -1.00
N GLY A 82 -8.08 3.42 -0.97
CA GLY A 82 -7.47 2.20 -0.44
C GLY A 82 -7.83 1.98 1.03
N VAL A 83 -7.71 3.03 1.87
CA VAL A 83 -8.14 3.00 3.27
C VAL A 83 -9.64 2.77 3.38
N TRP A 84 -10.46 3.45 2.57
CA TRP A 84 -11.91 3.30 2.59
C TRP A 84 -12.34 1.86 2.31
N VAL A 85 -11.79 1.25 1.26
CA VAL A 85 -12.12 -0.13 0.86
C VAL A 85 -11.62 -1.16 1.87
N ALA A 86 -10.43 -0.94 2.43
CA ALA A 86 -9.87 -1.84 3.44
C ALA A 86 -10.56 -1.67 4.82
N GLY A 87 -11.02 -0.45 5.09
CA GLY A 87 -11.66 -0.02 6.33
C GLY A 87 -13.00 -0.72 6.56
N GLY A 88 -13.28 -1.05 7.81
CA GLY A 88 -14.47 -1.81 8.20
C GLY A 88 -14.34 -3.32 8.02
N VAL A 89 -13.33 -3.81 7.29
CA VAL A 89 -12.97 -5.23 7.21
C VAL A 89 -11.64 -5.51 7.91
N SER A 90 -10.63 -4.70 7.62
CA SER A 90 -9.32 -4.73 8.26
C SER A 90 -9.08 -3.41 9.02
N PRO A 91 -8.02 -3.32 9.84
CA PRO A 91 -7.53 -2.05 10.38
C PRO A 91 -7.08 -1.04 9.30
N ALA A 92 -7.07 -1.44 8.02
CA ALA A 92 -6.63 -0.64 6.89
C ALA A 92 -5.21 -0.10 7.06
N HIS A 93 -4.28 -0.99 7.45
CA HIS A 93 -2.88 -0.61 7.56
C HIS A 93 -2.32 -0.22 6.20
N ILE A 94 -2.65 -1.02 5.17
CA ILE A 94 -2.25 -0.90 3.77
C ILE A 94 -0.76 -0.55 3.56
N ASN A 95 0.07 -0.90 4.54
CA ASN A 95 1.44 -0.47 4.67
C ASN A 95 2.16 -1.39 5.69
N PRO A 96 3.22 -2.10 5.29
CA PRO A 96 4.02 -2.93 6.20
C PRO A 96 4.60 -2.15 7.38
N ALA A 97 5.02 -0.90 7.19
CA ALA A 97 5.56 -0.07 8.27
C ALA A 97 4.49 0.25 9.33
N VAL A 98 3.27 0.59 8.91
CA VAL A 98 2.13 0.78 9.81
C VAL A 98 1.77 -0.53 10.51
N THR A 99 1.73 -1.64 9.78
CA THR A 99 1.42 -2.97 10.35
C THR A 99 2.39 -3.33 11.48
N LEU A 100 3.69 -3.10 11.27
CA LEU A 100 4.72 -3.33 12.29
C LEU A 100 4.58 -2.36 13.46
N ALA A 101 4.31 -1.08 13.21
CA ALA A 101 4.13 -0.09 14.28
C ALA A 101 2.91 -0.43 15.16
N MET A 102 1.79 -0.81 14.56
CA MET A 102 0.60 -1.22 15.30
C MET A 102 0.82 -2.53 16.07
N ALA A 103 1.64 -3.45 15.54
CA ALA A 103 1.99 -4.69 16.25
C ALA A 103 2.88 -4.42 17.47
N THR A 104 3.82 -3.48 17.35
CA THR A 104 4.72 -3.11 18.45
C THR A 104 4.01 -2.31 19.54
N TRP A 105 3.16 -1.35 19.16
CA TRP A 105 2.70 -0.31 20.09
C TRP A 105 1.19 -0.32 20.37
N ARG A 106 0.37 -0.98 19.56
CA ARG A 106 -1.10 -0.88 19.63
C ARG A 106 -1.80 -2.23 19.66
N GLY A 107 -1.10 -3.27 20.09
CA GLY A 107 -1.67 -4.59 20.37
C GLY A 107 -2.12 -5.37 19.14
N PHE A 108 -1.71 -4.98 17.92
CA PHE A 108 -2.01 -5.78 16.73
C PHE A 108 -1.29 -7.14 16.79
N ALA A 109 -2.02 -8.23 16.59
CA ALA A 109 -1.49 -9.56 16.83
C ALA A 109 -0.33 -9.91 15.87
N TRP A 110 0.85 -10.15 16.43
CA TRP A 110 2.08 -10.50 15.69
C TRP A 110 1.91 -11.69 14.74
N ARG A 111 1.05 -12.66 15.06
CA ARG A 111 0.75 -13.81 14.19
C ARG A 111 0.12 -13.41 12.85
N LYS A 112 -0.54 -12.25 12.78
CA LYS A 112 -1.20 -11.73 11.57
C LYS A 112 -0.26 -10.92 10.69
N VAL A 113 0.82 -10.39 11.26
CA VAL A 113 1.78 -9.49 10.59
C VAL A 113 2.33 -10.10 9.29
N PRO A 114 2.83 -11.36 9.24
CA PRO A 114 3.36 -11.92 8.00
C PRO A 114 2.33 -12.02 6.88
N VAL A 115 1.08 -12.37 7.23
CA VAL A 115 -0.02 -12.51 6.27
C VAL A 115 -0.44 -11.15 5.72
N PHE A 116 -0.49 -10.13 6.58
CA PHE A 116 -0.77 -8.75 6.17
C PHE A 116 0.30 -8.21 5.23
N ILE A 117 1.58 -8.34 5.61
CA ILE A 117 2.69 -7.86 4.77
C ILE A 117 2.67 -8.58 3.42
N PHE A 118 2.51 -9.90 3.40
CA PHE A 118 2.42 -10.66 2.15
C PHE A 118 1.28 -10.17 1.26
N ALA A 119 0.08 -9.99 1.83
CA ALA A 119 -1.08 -9.50 1.09
C ALA A 119 -0.86 -8.08 0.55
N GLN A 120 -0.27 -7.19 1.34
CA GLN A 120 0.07 -5.83 0.93
C GLN A 120 1.09 -5.83 -0.21
N LEU A 121 2.18 -6.59 -0.09
CA LEU A 121 3.20 -6.72 -1.15
C LEU A 121 2.59 -7.24 -2.45
N LEU A 122 1.76 -8.28 -2.36
CA LEU A 122 1.06 -8.85 -3.51
C LEU A 122 0.08 -7.84 -4.12
N GLY A 123 -0.60 -7.04 -3.30
CA GLY A 123 -1.48 -5.96 -3.75
C GLY A 123 -0.72 -4.91 -4.54
N GLY A 124 0.46 -4.52 -4.06
CA GLY A 124 1.34 -3.59 -4.77
C GLY A 124 1.84 -4.15 -6.10
N PHE A 125 2.24 -5.42 -6.14
CA PHE A 125 2.65 -6.11 -7.36
C PHE A 125 1.51 -6.15 -8.39
N VAL A 126 0.32 -6.63 -7.98
CA VAL A 126 -0.83 -6.79 -8.88
C VAL A 126 -1.37 -5.42 -9.35
N GLY A 127 -1.45 -4.44 -8.45
CA GLY A 127 -1.87 -3.08 -8.82
C GLY A 127 -0.95 -2.48 -9.89
N ALA A 128 0.37 -2.63 -9.73
CA ALA A 128 1.32 -2.19 -10.73
C ALA A 128 1.22 -3.01 -12.03
N ALA A 129 0.92 -4.32 -11.95
CA ALA A 129 0.82 -5.19 -13.12
C ALA A 129 -0.35 -4.77 -14.02
N LEU A 130 -1.48 -4.40 -13.39
CA LEU A 130 -2.66 -3.88 -14.09
C LEU A 130 -2.37 -2.54 -14.79
N VAL A 131 -1.67 -1.62 -14.10
CA VAL A 131 -1.24 -0.35 -14.71
C VAL A 131 -0.25 -0.61 -15.86
N TYR A 132 0.75 -1.46 -15.66
CA TYR A 132 1.71 -1.81 -16.70
C TYR A 132 1.01 -2.41 -17.93
N GLY A 133 0.09 -3.36 -17.73
CA GLY A 133 -0.70 -3.95 -18.82
C GLY A 133 -1.55 -2.93 -19.59
N THR A 134 -1.95 -1.83 -18.94
CA THR A 134 -2.70 -0.73 -19.58
C THR A 134 -1.78 0.19 -20.38
N TYR A 135 -0.53 0.40 -19.94
CA TYR A 135 0.38 1.39 -20.50
C TYR A 135 1.57 0.80 -21.28
N PHE A 136 1.72 -0.53 -21.41
CA PHE A 136 2.95 -1.12 -21.97
C PHE A 136 3.27 -0.63 -23.39
N HIS A 137 2.26 -0.47 -24.26
CA HIS A 137 2.45 0.09 -25.61
C HIS A 137 2.90 1.55 -25.57
N ALA A 138 2.32 2.35 -24.67
CA ALA A 138 2.75 3.73 -24.48
C ALA A 138 4.19 3.79 -23.93
N ILE A 139 4.57 2.87 -23.04
CA ILE A 139 5.94 2.74 -22.54
C ILE A 139 6.89 2.35 -23.68
N ASP A 140 6.52 1.40 -24.55
CA ASP A 140 7.32 1.04 -25.73
C ASP A 140 7.58 2.25 -26.63
N THR A 141 6.53 3.02 -26.95
CA THR A 141 6.67 4.25 -27.74
C THR A 141 7.55 5.29 -27.02
N PHE A 142 7.38 5.46 -25.70
CA PHE A 142 8.12 6.44 -24.91
C PHE A 142 9.62 6.11 -24.79
N GLU A 143 9.94 4.83 -24.69
CA GLU A 143 11.31 4.32 -24.59
C GLU A 143 11.97 4.11 -25.97
N GLY A 144 11.22 4.30 -27.07
CA GLY A 144 11.73 4.26 -28.44
C GLY A 144 11.72 2.88 -29.09
N GLY A 145 11.00 1.90 -28.53
CA GLY A 145 10.87 0.57 -29.11
C GLY A 145 10.28 -0.47 -28.16
N VAL A 146 9.82 -1.57 -28.77
CA VAL A 146 9.25 -2.71 -28.04
C VAL A 146 10.31 -3.34 -27.13
N GLY A 147 9.97 -3.51 -25.85
CA GLY A 147 10.82 -4.20 -24.88
C GLY A 147 11.98 -3.36 -24.33
N ILE A 148 12.14 -2.10 -24.74
CA ILE A 148 13.14 -1.20 -24.16
C ILE A 148 12.63 -0.72 -22.80
N ARG A 149 13.38 -0.99 -21.73
CA ARG A 149 13.01 -0.63 -20.36
C ARG A 149 14.17 0.07 -19.66
N THR A 150 13.93 1.28 -19.17
CA THR A 150 14.96 2.10 -18.51
C THR A 150 14.53 2.52 -17.11
N LEU A 151 15.49 3.04 -16.33
CA LEU A 151 15.18 3.59 -15.00
C LEU A 151 14.16 4.73 -15.05
N ARG A 152 14.02 5.42 -16.19
CA ARG A 152 13.08 6.53 -16.36
C ARG A 152 11.63 6.07 -16.22
N THR A 153 11.24 5.03 -16.95
CA THR A 153 9.90 4.43 -16.85
C THR A 153 9.76 3.48 -15.65
N ALA A 154 10.86 2.94 -15.10
CA ALA A 154 10.81 2.21 -13.83
C ALA A 154 10.28 3.10 -12.68
N GLY A 155 10.60 4.39 -12.74
CA GLY A 155 10.15 5.42 -11.80
C GLY A 155 8.66 5.72 -11.83
N LEU A 156 7.93 5.26 -12.85
CA LEU A 156 6.47 5.31 -12.86
C LEU A 156 5.86 4.40 -11.80
N PHE A 157 6.53 3.28 -11.51
CA PHE A 157 6.03 2.21 -10.65
C PHE A 157 6.63 2.27 -9.25
N SER A 158 7.93 2.52 -9.15
CA SER A 158 8.69 2.46 -7.89
C SER A 158 9.41 3.76 -7.59
N ALA A 159 9.72 4.02 -6.32
CA ALA A 159 10.30 5.28 -5.88
C ALA A 159 11.79 5.33 -6.22
N TYR A 160 12.20 6.43 -6.86
CA TYR A 160 13.58 6.83 -7.06
C TYR A 160 13.70 8.31 -6.70
N SER A 161 14.80 8.70 -6.08
CA SER A 161 15.10 10.11 -5.82
C SER A 161 15.28 10.86 -7.14
N ILE A 162 14.56 11.96 -7.32
CA ILE A 162 14.76 12.92 -8.41
C ILE A 162 16.03 13.74 -8.20
N GLY A 163 16.60 14.27 -9.28
CA GLY A 163 17.96 14.83 -9.31
C GLY A 163 18.23 15.98 -8.34
N TYR A 164 17.20 16.74 -7.96
CA TYR A 164 17.29 17.85 -7.02
C TYR A 164 16.94 17.46 -5.56
N MET A 165 16.61 16.19 -5.29
CA MET A 165 16.33 15.70 -3.94
C MET A 165 17.52 14.92 -3.38
N THR A 166 17.66 14.98 -2.05
CA THR A 166 18.63 14.16 -1.31
C THR A 166 18.19 12.69 -1.33
N ASN A 167 19.10 11.79 -0.90
CA ASN A 167 18.80 10.36 -0.81
C ASN A 167 17.79 9.98 0.29
N ILE A 168 17.17 10.96 0.96
CA ILE A 168 16.15 10.77 2.00
C ILE A 168 14.76 11.13 1.42
N SER A 169 14.46 10.67 0.19
CA SER A 169 13.20 11.04 -0.48
C SER A 169 12.00 10.16 -0.06
N PHE A 170 10.82 10.51 -0.53
CA PHE A 170 9.52 10.02 -0.06
C PHE A 170 9.20 8.57 -0.48
N ALA A 171 9.70 7.56 0.24
CA ALA A 171 9.02 6.27 0.29
C ALA A 171 8.50 6.09 1.73
N MET A 172 7.18 6.06 1.88
CA MET A 172 6.52 5.93 3.18
C MET A 172 5.95 4.52 3.41
N ASN A 173 5.94 3.69 2.37
CA ASN A 173 5.21 2.43 2.36
C ASN A 173 6.01 1.35 1.60
N PRO A 174 6.55 0.33 2.32
CA PRO A 174 7.30 -0.76 1.70
C PRO A 174 6.52 -1.55 0.64
N ALA A 175 5.21 -1.74 0.80
CA ALA A 175 4.40 -2.48 -0.17
C ALA A 175 4.10 -1.70 -1.45
N ARG A 176 3.92 -0.38 -1.33
CA ARG A 176 3.79 0.54 -2.47
C ARG A 176 5.06 0.65 -3.30
N ASP A 177 6.21 0.24 -2.76
CA ASP A 177 7.49 0.30 -3.47
C ASP A 177 7.98 -1.08 -3.92
N PHE A 178 8.12 -2.02 -2.99
CA PHE A 178 8.74 -3.32 -3.26
C PHE A 178 7.88 -4.18 -4.19
N GLY A 179 6.56 -4.19 -4.03
CA GLY A 179 5.64 -4.91 -4.93
C GLY A 179 5.78 -4.47 -6.39
N PRO A 180 5.62 -3.16 -6.69
CA PRO A 180 5.86 -2.64 -8.03
C PRO A 180 7.30 -2.84 -8.55
N ARG A 181 8.30 -2.86 -7.66
CA ARG A 181 9.71 -3.12 -8.03
C ARG A 181 9.96 -4.57 -8.41
N LEU A 182 9.31 -5.52 -7.75
CA LEU A 182 9.31 -6.93 -8.17
C LEU A 182 8.65 -7.09 -9.54
N LEU A 183 7.58 -6.34 -9.81
CA LEU A 183 6.98 -6.32 -11.14
C LEU A 183 7.95 -5.78 -12.19
N THR A 184 8.60 -4.63 -11.96
CA THR A 184 9.52 -4.07 -12.96
C THR A 184 10.64 -5.05 -13.28
N ALA A 185 11.19 -5.72 -12.27
CA ALA A 185 12.14 -6.81 -12.50
C ALA A 185 11.56 -7.98 -13.31
N ALA A 186 10.31 -8.37 -13.06
CA ALA A 186 9.64 -9.46 -13.79
C ALA A 186 9.34 -9.12 -15.26
N VAL A 187 9.12 -7.84 -15.60
CA VAL A 187 8.75 -7.41 -16.96
C VAL A 187 9.93 -6.84 -17.77
N GLY A 188 11.16 -7.14 -17.34
CA GLY A 188 12.37 -6.88 -18.14
C GLY A 188 13.07 -5.55 -17.88
N TYR A 189 12.75 -4.82 -16.81
CA TYR A 189 13.57 -3.68 -16.40
C TYR A 189 14.94 -4.15 -15.90
N PRO A 190 16.00 -3.34 -16.09
CA PRO A 190 17.35 -3.69 -15.67
C PRO A 190 17.44 -3.89 -14.15
N GLY A 191 18.36 -4.76 -13.70
CA GLY A 191 18.63 -5.00 -12.28
C GLY A 191 19.04 -3.75 -11.49
N THR A 192 19.32 -2.63 -12.18
CA THR A 192 19.52 -1.32 -11.57
C THR A 192 18.32 -0.83 -10.77
N VAL A 193 17.12 -1.38 -10.97
CA VAL A 193 15.97 -1.14 -10.09
C VAL A 193 16.23 -1.53 -8.63
N PHE A 194 17.17 -2.46 -8.38
CA PHE A 194 17.62 -2.85 -7.04
C PHE A 194 19.03 -2.34 -6.69
N SER A 195 19.87 -1.94 -7.64
CA SER A 195 21.21 -1.41 -7.32
C SER A 195 21.33 0.12 -7.35
N PHE A 196 20.28 0.83 -7.81
CA PHE A 196 20.25 2.29 -7.88
C PHE A 196 20.70 2.95 -6.57
N ARG A 197 21.63 3.90 -6.67
CA ARG A 197 22.22 4.69 -5.56
C ARG A 197 22.49 3.85 -4.31
N HIS A 198 23.31 2.80 -4.46
CA HIS A 198 23.74 1.93 -3.35
C HIS A 198 22.56 1.31 -2.57
N GLN A 199 21.69 0.58 -3.27
CA GLN A 199 20.53 -0.11 -2.67
C GLN A 199 19.48 0.86 -2.11
N TYR A 200 19.21 1.95 -2.83
CA TYR A 200 18.25 2.98 -2.44
C TYR A 200 16.87 2.42 -2.06
N TRP A 201 16.42 1.38 -2.78
CA TRP A 201 15.16 0.70 -2.50
C TRP A 201 15.09 0.13 -1.07
N LEU A 202 16.21 -0.33 -0.52
CA LEU A 202 16.26 -0.94 0.80
C LEU A 202 16.25 0.14 1.89
N TRP A 203 17.19 1.08 1.80
CA TRP A 203 17.33 2.13 2.81
C TRP A 203 16.12 3.04 2.86
N ASN A 204 15.66 3.50 1.68
CA ASN A 204 14.58 4.45 1.59
C ASN A 204 13.21 3.76 1.51
N GLY A 205 13.09 2.68 0.73
CA GLY A 205 11.81 2.01 0.49
C GLY A 205 11.35 1.08 1.61
N ILE A 206 12.28 0.55 2.42
CA ILE A 206 11.97 -0.43 3.47
C ILE A 206 12.33 0.10 4.86
N ILE A 207 13.61 0.40 5.09
CA ILE A 207 14.13 0.67 6.44
C ILE A 207 13.58 2.01 6.97
N ALA A 208 13.72 3.09 6.20
CA ALA A 208 13.27 4.42 6.61
C ALA A 208 11.77 4.47 6.98
N PRO A 209 10.82 3.92 6.18
CA PRO A 209 9.42 3.83 6.57
C PRO A 209 9.19 3.11 7.89
N ILE A 210 9.84 1.97 8.10
CA ILE A 210 9.63 1.15 9.29
C ILE A 210 10.14 1.91 10.52
N VAL A 211 11.37 2.43 10.46
CA VAL A 211 11.94 3.22 11.56
C VAL A 211 11.10 4.47 11.83
N GLY A 212 10.70 5.18 10.77
CA GLY A 212 9.87 6.38 10.86
C GLY A 212 8.49 6.11 11.48
N ALA A 213 7.84 5.00 11.12
CA ALA A 213 6.55 4.62 11.70
C ALA A 213 6.67 4.24 13.19
N GLN A 214 7.72 3.53 13.58
CA GLN A 214 7.98 3.22 14.98
C GLN A 214 8.22 4.49 15.79
N LEU A 215 9.05 5.41 15.28
CA LEU A 215 9.33 6.69 15.92
C LEU A 215 8.07 7.55 16.03
N ALA A 216 7.26 7.62 14.98
CA ALA A 216 6.03 8.40 14.97
C ALA A 216 5.04 7.92 16.05
N VAL A 217 4.85 6.59 16.18
CA VAL A 217 3.97 6.04 17.21
C VAL A 217 4.56 6.23 18.61
N ALA A 218 5.88 6.10 18.78
CA ALA A 218 6.53 6.38 20.06
C ALA A 218 6.34 7.84 20.50
N LEU A 219 6.56 8.80 19.59
CA LEU A 219 6.34 10.23 19.86
C LEU A 219 4.87 10.51 20.19
N TYR A 220 3.94 9.90 19.46
CA TYR A 220 2.51 10.01 19.77
C TYR A 220 2.20 9.46 21.18
N ASP A 221 2.75 8.30 21.53
CA ASP A 221 2.55 7.65 22.83
C ASP A 221 3.04 8.48 24.02
N ILE A 222 4.12 9.22 23.82
CA ILE A 222 4.76 10.05 24.85
C ILE A 222 4.07 11.41 24.98
N PHE A 223 3.79 12.08 23.85
CA PHE A 223 3.42 13.48 23.86
C PHE A 223 1.92 13.75 23.66
N LEU A 224 1.19 12.82 23.05
CA LEU A 224 -0.19 13.07 22.61
C LEU A 224 -1.19 12.08 23.22
N CYS A 225 -0.77 10.85 23.51
CA CYS A 225 -1.63 9.83 24.07
C CYS A 225 -1.96 10.18 25.53
N GLN A 226 -3.22 10.01 25.92
CA GLN A 226 -3.63 10.15 27.31
C GLN A 226 -2.91 9.11 28.18
N GLU A 227 -2.58 9.46 29.42
CA GLU A 227 -1.83 8.58 30.33
C GLU A 227 -2.47 7.19 30.48
N GLU A 228 -3.81 7.15 30.54
CA GLU A 228 -4.60 5.93 30.66
C GLU A 228 -4.51 5.00 29.46
N ASP A 229 -4.00 5.46 28.31
CA ASP A 229 -3.84 4.69 27.08
C ASP A 229 -2.37 4.50 26.68
N SER A 230 -1.47 5.34 27.18
CA SER A 230 -0.03 5.31 26.89
C SER A 230 0.63 4.01 27.36
N LEU A 231 1.51 3.42 26.54
CA LEU A 231 2.30 2.25 26.95
C LEU A 231 3.55 2.63 27.73
N VAL A 232 4.08 3.83 27.50
CA VAL A 232 5.26 4.35 28.17
C VAL A 232 4.90 4.96 29.51
N LEU A 233 3.92 5.87 29.55
CA LEU A 233 3.59 6.62 30.77
C LEU A 233 3.02 5.72 31.87
N LYS A 234 2.31 4.63 31.52
CA LYS A 234 1.84 3.63 32.50
C LYS A 234 2.94 2.90 33.28
N LYS A 235 4.19 2.98 32.82
CA LYS A 235 5.34 2.30 33.43
C LYS A 235 6.25 3.24 34.21
N LEU A 236 6.03 4.54 34.11
CA LEU A 236 6.75 5.58 34.87
C LEU A 236 6.01 5.85 36.18
#